data_AF-A0A7C4WV96-F1
#
_entry.id   AF-A0A7C4WV96-F1
#
_cell.length_a   1.000
_cell.length_b   1.000
_cell.length_c   1.000
_cell.angle_alpha   90.00
_cell.angle_beta   90.00
_cell.angle_gamma   90.00
#
_symmetry.space_group_name_H-M   'P 1'
#
loop_
_entity.id
_entity.type
_entity.pdbx_description
1 polymer ?
#
loop_
_entity_poly.entity_id
_entity_poly.type
_entity_poly.pdbx_seq_one_letter_code
_entity_poly.pdbx_strand_id
1 'polypeptide(L)'
;MNSIGKDAENYGLKFGMHNHAVEFERKIDGTPIYDILVKNTDPSYVFFQLDVYWIYYAGYDPCEVIKALKNRCFLVHLKDMKDRVSKGFIELGCGVIDFKAVVKACESSGVEWYIVENDIPSMDSIESAKFALEYLKRNFKVE
;
A
#
# COMPACT_ATOMS: atom_id res chain seq x y z
N MET A 1 -5.22 -11.57 -15.06
CA MET A 1 -4.56 -11.63 -13.74
C MET A 1 -4.39 -13.07 -13.26
N ASN A 2 -5.45 -13.87 -13.11
CA ASN A 2 -5.31 -15.27 -12.64
C ASN A 2 -4.32 -16.11 -13.46
N SER A 3 -4.36 -16.02 -14.81
CA SER A 3 -3.39 -16.70 -15.67
C SER A 3 -1.95 -16.26 -15.37
N ILE A 4 -1.72 -14.95 -15.30
CA ILE A 4 -0.40 -14.36 -14.96
C ILE A 4 0.07 -14.81 -13.58
N GLY A 5 -0.81 -14.81 -12.58
CA GLY A 5 -0.49 -15.25 -11.23
C GLY A 5 -0.12 -16.73 -11.17
N LYS A 6 -0.87 -17.57 -11.89
CA LYS A 6 -0.56 -19.00 -12.02
C LYS A 6 0.78 -19.23 -12.74
N ASP A 7 1.05 -18.47 -13.79
CA ASP A 7 2.32 -18.54 -14.50
C ASP A 7 3.48 -18.11 -13.60
N ALA A 8 3.31 -17.03 -12.82
CA ALA A 8 4.29 -16.57 -11.85
C ALA A 8 4.58 -17.63 -10.76
N GLU A 9 3.54 -18.30 -10.26
CA GLU A 9 3.67 -19.37 -9.28
C GLU A 9 4.51 -20.54 -9.81
N ASN A 10 4.37 -20.90 -11.09
CA ASN A 10 5.21 -21.94 -11.72
C ASN A 10 6.71 -21.60 -11.69
N TYR A 11 7.07 -20.33 -11.53
CA TYR A 11 8.45 -19.85 -11.35
C TYR A 11 8.81 -19.53 -9.89
N GLY A 12 7.94 -19.88 -8.93
CA GLY A 12 8.15 -19.59 -7.50
C GLY A 12 7.97 -18.10 -7.14
N LEU A 13 7.27 -17.33 -7.97
CA LEU A 13 7.00 -15.90 -7.75
C LEU A 13 5.55 -15.69 -7.29
N LYS A 14 5.32 -14.67 -6.46
CA LYS A 14 3.98 -14.18 -6.12
C LYS A 14 3.63 -13.00 -7.02
N PHE A 15 2.45 -13.02 -7.65
CA PHE A 15 1.94 -11.89 -8.43
C PHE A 15 1.10 -10.96 -7.56
N GLY A 16 1.58 -9.74 -7.33
CA GLY A 16 0.91 -8.68 -6.58
C GLY A 16 0.41 -7.55 -7.48
N MET A 17 -0.85 -7.16 -7.38
CA MET A 17 -1.38 -5.96 -8.03
C MET A 17 -1.14 -4.71 -7.16
N HIS A 18 -0.48 -3.69 -7.72
CA HIS A 18 -0.26 -2.39 -7.08
C HIS A 18 -1.39 -1.42 -7.42
N ASN A 19 -2.02 -0.85 -6.39
CA ASN A 19 -3.11 0.10 -6.58
C ASN A 19 -2.62 1.55 -6.74
N HIS A 20 -3.38 2.32 -7.50
CA HIS A 20 -3.39 3.78 -7.48
C HIS A 20 -4.77 4.27 -7.00
N ALA A 21 -4.99 5.58 -6.99
CA ALA A 21 -6.30 6.14 -6.59
C ALA A 21 -7.41 5.73 -7.57
N VAL A 22 -7.05 5.56 -8.85
CA VAL A 22 -8.02 5.34 -9.95
C VAL A 22 -8.82 4.04 -9.78
N GLU A 23 -8.23 2.99 -9.20
CA GLU A 23 -8.94 1.73 -8.92
C GLU A 23 -10.04 1.91 -7.85
N PHE A 24 -9.88 2.87 -6.93
CA PHE A 24 -10.87 3.19 -5.89
C PHE A 24 -11.91 4.22 -6.37
N GLU A 25 -11.48 5.19 -7.18
CA GLU A 25 -12.34 6.27 -7.67
C GLU A 25 -13.28 5.81 -8.78
N ARG A 26 -12.80 4.97 -9.71
CA ARG A 26 -13.62 4.47 -10.82
C ARG A 26 -14.54 3.36 -10.33
N LYS A 27 -15.78 3.39 -10.82
CA LYS A 27 -16.83 2.45 -10.43
C LYS A 27 -17.52 1.84 -11.64
N ILE A 28 -17.90 0.58 -11.52
CA ILE A 28 -18.83 -0.11 -12.42
C ILE A 28 -20.03 -0.51 -11.57
N ASP A 29 -21.22 -0.08 -11.96
CA ASP A 29 -22.46 -0.31 -11.22
C ASP A 29 -22.36 0.08 -9.73
N GLY A 30 -21.68 1.20 -9.45
CA GLY A 30 -21.47 1.71 -8.09
C GLY A 30 -20.38 1.01 -7.27
N THR A 31 -19.79 -0.07 -7.78
CA THR A 31 -18.72 -0.81 -7.10
C THR A 31 -17.34 -0.32 -7.59
N PRO A 32 -16.40 0.03 -6.69
CA PRO A 32 -15.02 0.37 -7.06
C PRO A 32 -14.36 -0.71 -7.90
N ILE A 33 -13.56 -0.32 -8.90
CA ILE A 33 -12.78 -1.27 -9.71
C ILE A 33 -11.90 -2.14 -8.81
N TYR A 34 -11.32 -1.56 -7.76
CA TYR A 34 -10.51 -2.27 -6.78
C TYR A 34 -11.25 -3.48 -6.18
N ASP A 35 -12.47 -3.27 -5.69
CA ASP A 35 -13.29 -4.34 -5.11
C ASP A 35 -13.67 -5.40 -6.14
N ILE A 36 -13.91 -5.00 -7.39
CA ILE A 36 -14.17 -5.92 -8.50
C ILE A 36 -12.95 -6.80 -8.74
N LEU A 37 -11.75 -6.23 -8.79
CA LEU A 37 -10.51 -6.99 -8.97
C LEU A 37 -10.28 -7.98 -7.83
N VAL A 38 -10.48 -7.56 -6.58
CA VAL A 38 -10.36 -8.44 -5.40
C VAL A 38 -11.36 -9.60 -5.50
N LYS A 39 -12.63 -9.33 -5.80
CA LYS A 39 -13.69 -10.37 -5.87
C LYS A 39 -13.54 -11.33 -7.05
N ASN A 40 -12.96 -10.89 -8.16
CA ASN A 40 -12.91 -11.66 -9.41
C ASN A 40 -11.54 -12.26 -9.72
N THR A 41 -10.62 -12.27 -8.74
CA THR A 41 -9.32 -12.93 -8.87
C THR A 41 -9.19 -14.06 -7.86
N ASP A 42 -8.45 -15.11 -8.23
CA ASP A 42 -8.22 -16.28 -7.38
C ASP A 42 -7.21 -15.93 -6.26
N PRO A 43 -7.56 -16.11 -4.97
CA PRO A 43 -6.67 -15.79 -3.86
C PRO A 43 -5.43 -16.68 -3.76
N SER A 44 -5.39 -17.80 -4.48
CA SER A 44 -4.22 -18.68 -4.54
C SER A 44 -3.13 -18.11 -5.45
N TYR A 45 -3.51 -17.36 -6.49
CA TYR A 45 -2.58 -16.93 -7.54
C TYR A 45 -2.39 -15.41 -7.59
N VAL A 46 -3.34 -14.64 -7.08
CA VAL A 46 -3.34 -13.17 -7.18
C VAL A 46 -3.37 -12.57 -5.79
N PHE A 47 -2.34 -11.79 -5.49
CA PHE A 47 -2.16 -11.01 -4.28
C PHE A 47 -2.22 -9.51 -4.60
N PHE A 48 -2.16 -8.68 -3.57
CA PHE A 48 -2.22 -7.22 -3.69
C PHE A 48 -1.03 -6.59 -2.94
N GLN A 49 -0.42 -5.59 -3.57
CA GLN A 49 0.57 -4.71 -2.96
C GLN A 49 -0.11 -3.37 -2.73
N LEU A 50 -0.41 -3.06 -1.48
CA LEU A 50 -1.18 -1.85 -1.18
C LEU A 50 -0.28 -0.62 -1.12
N ASP A 51 -0.71 0.48 -1.73
CA ASP A 51 -0.18 1.80 -1.48
C ASP A 51 -1.16 2.61 -0.64
N VAL A 52 -0.78 2.88 0.60
CA VAL A 52 -1.65 3.55 1.58
C VAL A 52 -1.89 5.01 1.24
N TYR A 53 -0.95 5.67 0.55
CA TYR A 53 -1.13 7.03 0.08
C TYR A 53 -2.25 7.08 -0.94
N TRP A 54 -2.24 6.20 -1.93
CA TRP A 54 -3.25 6.20 -3.00
C TRP A 54 -4.64 5.80 -2.50
N ILE A 55 -4.73 4.87 -1.54
CA ILE A 55 -5.99 4.53 -0.88
C ILE A 55 -6.53 5.77 -0.14
N TYR A 56 -5.68 6.41 0.67
CA TYR A 56 -6.04 7.60 1.44
C TYR A 56 -6.41 8.78 0.52
N TYR A 57 -5.72 8.94 -0.61
CA TYR A 57 -5.98 9.95 -1.64
C TYR A 57 -7.39 9.85 -2.21
N ALA A 58 -7.85 8.63 -2.48
CA ALA A 58 -9.20 8.33 -2.97
C ALA A 58 -10.29 8.47 -1.90
N GLY A 59 -9.93 8.82 -0.66
CA GLY A 59 -10.86 9.03 0.45
C GLY A 59 -11.23 7.75 1.22
N TYR A 60 -10.53 6.65 0.98
CA TYR A 60 -10.72 5.39 1.71
C TYR A 60 -9.80 5.33 2.94
N ASP A 61 -10.16 4.50 3.91
CA ASP A 61 -9.29 4.19 5.06
C ASP A 61 -8.34 3.04 4.69
N PRO A 62 -7.01 3.27 4.64
CA PRO A 62 -6.05 2.22 4.35
C PRO A 62 -6.11 1.04 5.33
N CYS A 63 -6.41 1.29 6.61
CA CYS A 63 -6.47 0.24 7.63
C CYS A 63 -7.60 -0.76 7.34
N GLU A 64 -8.76 -0.27 6.87
CA GLU A 64 -9.89 -1.13 6.53
C GLU A 64 -9.63 -1.93 5.25
N VAL A 65 -8.98 -1.33 4.25
CA VAL A 65 -8.58 -2.03 3.02
C VAL A 65 -7.53 -3.12 3.33
N ILE A 66 -6.54 -2.83 4.18
CA ILE A 66 -5.53 -3.81 4.62
C ILE A 66 -6.20 -5.02 5.29
N LYS A 67 -7.11 -4.78 6.25
CA LYS A 67 -7.82 -5.85 6.97
C LYS A 67 -8.70 -6.68 6.05
N ALA A 68 -9.35 -6.05 5.06
CA ALA A 68 -10.19 -6.75 4.08
C ALA A 68 -9.38 -7.71 3.19
N LEU A 69 -8.07 -7.50 3.06
CA LEU A 69 -7.14 -8.34 2.28
C LEU A 69 -6.34 -9.32 3.14
N LYS A 70 -6.83 -9.70 4.32
CA LYS A 70 -6.13 -10.65 5.21
C LYS A 70 -5.55 -11.85 4.46
N ASN A 71 -4.23 -12.09 4.64
CA ASN A 71 -3.43 -13.13 3.96
C ASN A 71 -3.32 -12.99 2.43
N ARG A 72 -3.80 -11.89 1.85
CA ARG A 72 -3.78 -11.59 0.41
C ARG A 72 -3.00 -10.31 0.07
N CYS A 73 -2.46 -9.66 1.08
CA CYS A 73 -1.55 -8.53 0.98
C CYS A 73 -0.29 -8.84 1.79
N PHE A 74 0.85 -8.96 1.12
CA PHE A 74 2.13 -9.29 1.75
C PHE A 74 3.16 -8.16 1.65
N LEU A 75 2.92 -7.16 0.78
CA LEU A 75 3.74 -5.97 0.59
C LEU A 75 2.86 -4.72 0.75
N VAL A 76 3.34 -3.71 1.47
CA VAL A 76 2.66 -2.41 1.57
C VAL A 76 3.66 -1.28 1.30
N HIS A 77 3.31 -0.36 0.41
CA HIS A 77 4.02 0.89 0.21
C HIS A 77 3.62 1.89 1.31
N LEU A 78 4.61 2.33 2.07
CA LEU A 78 4.53 3.41 3.05
C LEU A 78 4.94 4.71 2.38
N LYS A 79 3.95 5.53 2.10
CA LYS A 79 4.08 6.80 1.40
C LYS A 79 3.17 7.80 2.07
N ASP A 80 3.68 9.00 2.35
CA ASP A 80 2.99 9.96 3.21
C ASP A 80 2.38 11.11 2.40
N MET A 81 1.29 11.65 2.93
CA MET A 81 0.55 12.76 2.35
C MET A 81 0.77 13.99 3.20
N LYS A 82 1.31 15.05 2.60
CA LYS A 82 1.57 16.32 3.29
C LYS A 82 0.36 16.84 4.04
N ASP A 83 -0.78 16.92 3.35
CA ASP A 83 -2.05 17.35 3.91
C ASP A 83 -3.21 16.97 2.96
N ARG A 84 -4.45 17.03 3.47
CA ARG A 84 -5.67 16.67 2.72
C ARG A 84 -6.05 17.67 1.61
N VAL A 85 -5.47 18.87 1.61
CA VAL A 85 -5.82 19.96 0.68
C VAL A 85 -4.93 19.88 -0.57
N SER A 86 -3.62 19.96 -0.39
CA SER A 86 -2.63 19.86 -1.46
C SER A 86 -2.51 18.44 -1.99
N LYS A 87 -2.73 17.44 -1.11
CA LYS A 87 -2.38 16.04 -1.37
C LYS A 87 -0.98 15.93 -1.99
N GLY A 88 -0.03 16.71 -1.46
CA GLY A 88 1.36 16.64 -1.90
C GLY A 88 2.05 15.43 -1.27
N PHE A 89 3.09 14.92 -1.95
CA PHE A 89 4.02 13.97 -1.35
C PHE A 89 4.90 14.67 -0.32
N ILE A 90 5.30 13.93 0.71
CA ILE A 90 6.20 14.41 1.76
C ILE A 90 7.01 13.24 2.32
N GLU A 91 8.13 13.53 2.97
CA GLU A 91 8.93 12.54 3.68
C GLU A 91 8.10 11.74 4.69
N LEU A 92 8.38 10.44 4.78
CA LEU A 92 7.65 9.52 5.65
C LEU A 92 7.61 10.01 7.11
N GLY A 93 6.40 10.18 7.64
CA GLY A 93 6.18 10.62 9.03
C GLY A 93 6.03 12.14 9.21
N CYS A 94 6.14 12.91 8.13
CA CYS A 94 5.93 14.36 8.14
C CYS A 94 4.52 14.77 7.67
N GLY A 95 3.70 13.82 7.24
CA GLY A 95 2.37 14.05 6.70
C GLY A 95 1.25 13.66 7.66
N VAL A 96 0.11 13.30 7.07
CA VAL A 96 -1.17 13.10 7.78
C VAL A 96 -1.61 11.64 7.87
N ILE A 97 -0.86 10.70 7.30
CA ILE A 97 -1.20 9.28 7.38
C ILE A 97 -0.71 8.70 8.72
N ASP A 98 -1.61 8.06 9.48
CA ASP A 98 -1.26 7.42 10.75
C ASP A 98 -0.58 6.07 10.52
N PHE A 99 0.75 6.11 10.39
CA PHE A 99 1.54 4.89 10.18
C PHE A 99 1.53 3.94 11.36
N LYS A 100 1.24 4.38 12.59
CA LYS A 100 1.12 3.45 13.72
C LYS A 100 -0.13 2.58 13.57
N ALA A 101 -1.24 3.19 13.17
CA ALA A 101 -2.47 2.46 12.85
C ALA A 101 -2.29 1.55 11.64
N VAL A 102 -1.65 2.04 10.56
CA VAL A 102 -1.36 1.25 9.36
C VAL A 102 -0.50 0.03 9.69
N VAL A 103 0.64 0.20 10.36
CA VAL A 103 1.54 -0.91 10.71
C VAL A 103 0.82 -1.93 11.59
N LYS A 104 0.03 -1.49 12.57
CA LYS A 104 -0.79 -2.40 13.39
C LYS A 104 -1.81 -3.20 12.55
N ALA A 105 -2.46 -2.56 11.57
CA ALA A 105 -3.38 -3.25 10.67
C ALA A 105 -2.64 -4.27 9.80
N CYS A 106 -1.47 -3.91 9.28
CA CYS A 106 -0.57 -4.77 8.50
C CYS A 106 -0.16 -6.03 9.28
N GLU A 107 0.35 -5.86 10.51
CA GLU A 107 0.75 -6.97 11.39
C GLU A 107 -0.41 -7.94 11.64
N SER A 108 -1.62 -7.43 11.86
CA SER A 108 -2.80 -8.27 12.09
C SER A 108 -3.34 -8.98 10.84
N SER A 109 -2.88 -8.56 9.65
CA SER A 109 -3.41 -9.02 8.35
C SER A 109 -2.42 -9.89 7.57
N GLY A 110 -1.22 -10.12 8.10
CA GLY A 110 -0.20 -10.98 7.48
C GLY A 110 0.69 -10.26 6.46
N VAL A 111 0.84 -8.94 6.57
CA VAL A 111 1.82 -8.19 5.76
C VAL A 111 3.23 -8.51 6.23
N GLU A 112 4.12 -8.81 5.30
CA GLU A 112 5.50 -9.23 5.58
C GLU A 112 6.50 -8.10 5.33
N TRP A 113 6.27 -7.27 4.30
CA TRP A 113 7.21 -6.22 3.90
C TRP A 113 6.57 -4.84 3.81
N TYR A 114 7.31 -3.86 4.31
CA TYR A 114 6.99 -2.45 4.25
C TYR A 114 8.00 -1.76 3.34
N ILE A 115 7.53 -1.20 2.24
CA ILE A 115 8.35 -0.56 1.21
C ILE A 115 8.17 0.94 1.33
N VAL A 116 9.23 1.68 1.63
CA VAL A 116 9.15 3.14 1.63
C VAL A 116 9.16 3.64 0.19
N GLU A 117 8.19 4.46 -0.16
CA GLU A 117 8.11 5.12 -1.47
C GLU A 117 7.86 6.63 -1.30
N ASN A 118 8.54 7.43 -2.13
CA ASN A 118 8.26 8.85 -2.28
C ASN A 118 8.49 9.25 -3.74
N ASP A 119 7.42 9.65 -4.45
CA ASP A 119 7.49 9.99 -5.89
C ASP A 119 8.24 11.30 -6.14
N ILE A 120 8.07 12.26 -5.22
CA ILE A 120 8.57 13.63 -5.37
C ILE A 120 9.10 14.08 -4.00
N PRO A 121 10.24 13.55 -3.54
CA PRO A 121 10.83 13.95 -2.28
C PRO A 121 11.12 15.45 -2.29
N SER A 122 11.00 16.10 -1.13
CA SER A 122 11.27 17.53 -0.98
C SER A 122 12.78 17.85 -0.94
N MET A 123 13.59 16.80 -0.88
CA MET A 123 15.05 16.79 -0.84
C MET A 123 15.63 15.72 -1.77
N ASP A 124 16.95 15.54 -1.76
CA ASP A 124 17.60 14.45 -2.49
C ASP A 124 17.01 13.08 -2.12
N SER A 125 16.89 12.17 -3.08
CA SER A 125 16.21 10.88 -2.87
C SER A 125 16.95 9.98 -1.88
N ILE A 126 18.28 10.06 -1.80
CA ILE A 126 19.07 9.30 -0.82
C ILE A 126 18.93 9.93 0.57
N GLU A 127 18.84 11.25 0.66
CA GLU A 127 18.54 11.94 1.93
C GLU A 127 17.13 11.62 2.42
N SER A 128 16.14 11.60 1.53
CA SER A 128 14.76 11.21 1.84
C SER A 128 14.68 9.75 2.33
N ALA A 129 15.40 8.82 1.68
CA ALA A 129 15.47 7.43 2.11
C ALA A 129 16.13 7.27 3.49
N LYS A 130 17.21 8.01 3.76
CA LYS A 130 17.84 8.06 5.11
C LYS A 130 16.87 8.61 6.14
N PHE A 131 16.17 9.70 5.82
CA PHE A 131 15.18 10.30 6.71
C PHE A 131 14.08 9.29 7.08
N ALA A 132 13.53 8.59 6.08
CA ALA A 132 12.50 7.59 6.30
C ALA A 132 13.00 6.42 7.15
N LEU A 133 14.22 5.93 6.92
CA LEU A 133 14.83 4.88 7.76
C LEU A 133 14.96 5.32 9.22
N GLU A 134 15.40 6.56 9.46
CA GLU A 134 15.53 7.10 10.80
C GLU A 134 14.18 7.33 11.48
N TYR A 135 13.14 7.71 10.73
CA TYR A 135 11.77 7.74 11.22
C TYR A 135 11.31 6.34 11.64
N LEU A 136 11.54 5.33 10.79
CA LEU A 136 11.12 3.96 11.06
C LEU A 136 11.79 3.39 12.31
N LYS A 137 13.12 3.51 12.43
CA LYS A 137 13.88 3.04 13.61
C LYS A 137 13.45 3.70 14.92
N ARG A 138 13.01 4.96 14.88
CA ARG A 138 12.55 5.69 16.07
C ARG A 138 11.15 5.29 16.52
N ASN A 139 10.29 4.83 15.61
CA ASN A 139 8.87 4.64 15.88
C ASN A 139 8.43 3.17 15.87
N PHE A 140 9.21 2.28 15.26
CA PHE A 140 8.88 0.87 15.06
C PHE A 140 10.07 -0.02 15.37
N LYS A 141 9.80 -1.30 15.64
CA LYS A 141 10.84 -2.32 15.71
C LYS A 141 11.26 -2.66 14.28
N VAL A 142 12.47 -2.25 13.90
CA VAL A 142 13.09 -2.58 12.62
C VAL A 142 14.16 -3.63 12.91
N GLU A 143 13.98 -4.84 12.39
CA GLU A 143 14.92 -5.96 12.52
C GLU A 143 16.00 -5.94 11.42
#